data_AF-A0A0F9B8H5-F1
#
_entry.id   AF-A0A0F9B8H5-F1
#
_cell.length_a   1.000
_cell.length_b   1.000
_cell.length_c   1.000
_cell.angle_alpha   90.00
_cell.angle_beta   90.00
_cell.angle_gamma   90.00
#
_symmetry.space_group_name_H-M   'P 1'
#
loop_
_entity.id
_entity.type
_entity.pdbx_description
1 polymer ?
#
loop_
_entity_poly.entity_id
_entity_poly.type
_entity_poly.pdbx_seq_one_letter_code
_entity_poly.pdbx_strand_id
1 'polypeptide(L)' 'MHVIDSHTGGMPTRVILDGGPELGAGPLAKRAEALARDHAAFRRAVLHEPRGQAGMVAALLVPA' A
#
# COMPACT_ATOMS: atom_id res chain seq x y z
N MET A 1 -7.76 8.66 3.91
CA MET A 1 -6.63 8.05 3.20
C MET A 1 -5.96 9.15 2.40
N HIS A 2 -4.78 9.52 2.85
CA HIS A 2 -3.91 10.51 2.24
C HIS A 2 -2.78 9.78 1.52
N VAL A 3 -2.60 10.12 0.25
CA VAL A 3 -1.62 9.48 -0.62
C VAL A 3 -0.84 10.51 -1.40
N ILE A 4 0.39 10.15 -1.75
CA ILE A 4 1.22 10.88 -2.70
C ILE A 4 1.50 9.94 -3.88
N ASP A 5 1.03 10.32 -5.05
CA ASP A 5 1.34 9.61 -6.28
C ASP A 5 2.59 10.21 -6.94
N SER A 6 3.47 9.35 -7.41
CA SER A 6 4.70 9.70 -8.12
C SER A 6 4.96 8.69 -9.24
N HIS A 7 6.02 8.90 -10.02
CA HIS A 7 6.50 7.89 -10.94
C HIS A 7 8.02 7.83 -10.98
N THR A 8 8.55 6.65 -11.28
CA THR A 8 9.98 6.44 -11.57
C THR A 8 10.10 5.83 -12.95
N GLY A 9 10.70 6.57 -13.91
CA GLY A 9 10.81 6.10 -15.30
C GLY A 9 9.45 5.83 -15.97
N GLY A 10 8.41 6.57 -15.61
CA GLY A 10 7.04 6.36 -16.10
C GLY A 10 6.23 5.29 -15.36
N MET A 11 6.86 4.51 -14.47
CA MET A 11 6.16 3.53 -13.64
C MET A 11 5.52 4.21 -12.42
N PRO A 12 4.19 4.13 -12.24
CA PRO A 12 3.49 4.84 -11.17
C PRO A 12 3.74 4.19 -9.80
N THR A 13 3.88 5.00 -8.77
CA THR A 13 3.98 4.57 -7.37
C THR A 13 3.10 5.45 -6.49
N ARG A 14 2.18 4.82 -5.76
CA ARG A 14 1.33 5.45 -4.75
C ARG A 14 1.90 5.21 -3.35
N VAL A 15 2.37 6.26 -2.69
CA VAL A 15 2.78 6.22 -1.28
C VAL A 15 1.59 6.56 -0.40
N ILE A 16 1.26 5.68 0.53
CA ILE A 16 0.12 5.80 1.45
C ILE A 16 0.65 6.29 2.78
N LEU A 17 0.29 7.52 3.16
CA LEU A 17 0.76 8.17 4.38
C LEU A 17 -0.15 7.88 5.58
N ASP A 18 -1.46 7.79 5.35
CA ASP A 18 -2.46 7.46 6.35
C ASP A 18 -3.64 6.64 5.80
N GLY A 19 -4.41 6.03 6.70
CA GLY A 19 -5.60 5.23 6.35
C GLY A 19 -5.29 3.80 5.92
N GLY A 20 -4.07 3.32 6.16
CA GLY A 20 -3.72 1.90 6.09
C GLY A 20 -4.25 1.11 7.29
N PRO A 21 -4.33 -0.23 7.19
CA PRO A 21 -4.69 -1.08 8.32
C PRO A 21 -3.58 -1.11 9.38
N GLU A 22 -3.95 -1.38 10.62
CA GLU A 22 -3.00 -1.69 11.69
C GLU A 22 -2.34 -3.05 11.43
N LEU A 23 -1.00 -3.06 11.30
CA LEU A 23 -0.22 -4.27 11.00
C LEU A 23 0.54 -4.80 12.22
N GLY A 24 0.33 -4.21 13.39
CA GLY A 24 1.06 -4.51 14.62
C GLY A 24 2.49 -3.96 14.62
N ALA A 25 3.26 -4.37 15.63
CA ALA A 25 4.65 -3.99 15.83
C ALA A 25 5.63 -5.11 15.42
N GLY A 26 6.92 -4.81 15.41
CA GLY A 26 7.97 -5.78 15.10
C GLY A 26 8.43 -5.74 13.63
N PRO A 27 9.12 -6.80 13.15
CA PRO A 27 9.81 -6.79 11.85
C PRO A 27 8.88 -6.51 10.68
N LEU A 28 9.36 -5.74 9.70
CA LEU A 28 8.60 -5.36 8.50
C LEU A 28 8.08 -6.59 7.73
N ALA A 29 8.84 -7.69 7.71
CA ALA A 29 8.42 -8.94 7.08
C ALA A 29 7.11 -9.50 7.69
N LYS A 30 6.95 -9.44 9.02
CA LYS A 30 5.73 -9.89 9.69
C LYS A 30 4.55 -8.97 9.44
N ARG A 31 4.80 -7.66 9.37
CA ARG A 31 3.77 -6.68 8.98
C ARG A 31 3.32 -6.89 7.53
N ALA A 32 4.25 -7.19 6.63
CA ALA A 32 3.94 -7.51 5.23
C ALA A 32 3.15 -8.82 5.10
N GLU A 33 3.49 -9.86 5.86
CA GLU A 33 2.70 -11.11 5.94
C GLU A 33 1.25 -10.82 6.40
N ALA A 34 1.06 -10.01 7.45
CA ALA A 34 -0.27 -9.63 7.94
C ALA A 34 -1.06 -8.84 6.87
N LEU A 35 -0.43 -7.86 6.22
CA LEU A 35 -1.05 -7.12 5.10
C LEU A 35 -1.52 -8.07 3.96
N ALA A 36 -0.68 -9.05 3.62
CA ALA A 36 -0.95 -10.01 2.56
C ALA A 36 -2.03 -11.03 2.91
N ARG A 37 -2.10 -11.46 4.18
CA ARG A 37 -3.06 -12.46 4.63
C ARG A 37 -4.43 -11.85 4.95
N ASP A 38 -4.45 -10.74 5.68
CA ASP A 38 -5.64 -10.27 6.39
C ASP A 38 -6.30 -9.05 5.73
N HIS A 39 -5.59 -8.33 4.85
CA HIS A 39 -6.04 -7.03 4.33
C HIS A 39 -6.16 -6.99 2.80
N ALA A 40 -6.80 -8.03 2.21
CA ALA A 40 -7.03 -8.11 0.77
C ALA A 40 -7.89 -6.97 0.21
N ALA A 41 -8.95 -6.55 0.93
CA ALA A 41 -9.82 -5.46 0.50
C ALA A 41 -9.08 -4.13 0.39
N PHE A 42 -8.21 -3.82 1.35
CA PHE A 42 -7.36 -2.63 1.32
C PHE A 42 -6.41 -2.65 0.11
N ARG A 43 -5.68 -3.76 -0.10
CA ARG A 43 -4.78 -3.91 -1.26
C ARG A 43 -5.51 -3.73 -2.59
N ARG A 44 -6.71 -4.33 -2.74
CA ARG A 44 -7.52 -4.14 -3.96
C ARG A 44 -7.96 -2.69 -4.14
N ALA A 45 -8.38 -2.02 -3.07
CA ALA A 45 -8.84 -0.64 -3.14
C ALA A 45 -7.75 0.35 -3.59
N VAL A 46 -6.48 0.06 -3.30
CA VAL A 46 -5.35 0.94 -3.65
C VAL A 46 -4.70 0.58 -5.00
N LEU A 47 -4.76 -0.69 -5.41
CA LEU A 47 -4.13 -1.18 -6.64
C LEU A 47 -5.08 -1.21 -7.84
N HIS A 48 -6.37 -1.51 -7.64
CA HIS A 48 -7.30 -1.77 -8.74
C HIS A 48 -8.12 -0.53 -9.13
N GLU A 49 -8.70 -0.60 -10.33
CA GLU A 49 -9.73 0.33 -10.77
C GLU A 49 -10.89 0.42 -9.76
N PRO A 50 -11.51 1.61 -9.60
CA PRO A 50 -11.30 2.83 -10.39
C PRO A 50 -10.16 3.74 -9.89
N ARG A 51 -9.44 3.36 -8.81
CA ARG A 51 -8.44 4.24 -8.16
C ARG A 51 -7.00 3.92 -8.56
N GLY A 52 -6.76 2.70 -9.01
CA GLY A 52 -5.49 2.23 -9.54
C GLY A 52 -5.66 1.66 -10.95
N GLN A 53 -4.68 0.88 -11.38
CA GLN A 53 -4.58 0.30 -12.72
C GLN A 53 -3.66 -0.91 -12.69
N ALA A 54 -3.65 -1.73 -13.74
CA ALA A 54 -2.87 -2.97 -13.82
C ALA A 54 -1.36 -2.79 -13.53
N GLY A 55 -0.80 -1.59 -13.76
CA GLY A 55 0.59 -1.24 -13.46
C GLY A 55 0.84 -0.45 -12.17
N MET A 56 -0.18 -0.25 -11.32
CA MET A 56 -0.04 0.54 -10.09
C MET A 56 0.83 -0.21 -9.06
N VAL A 57 1.90 0.44 -8.59
CA VAL A 57 2.65 0.01 -7.40
C VAL A 57 2.20 0.86 -6.21
N ALA A 58 2.01 0.23 -5.05
CA ALA A 58 1.67 0.94 -3.81
C ALA A 58 2.70 0.66 -2.71
N ALA A 59 3.02 1.69 -1.93
CA ALA A 59 3.89 1.62 -0.76
C ALA A 59 3.13 2.14 0.47
N LEU A 60 3.00 1.31 1.51
CA LEU A 60 2.40 1.72 2.77
C LEU A 60 3.50 2.19 3.73
N LEU A 61 3.47 3.46 4.10
CA LEU A 61 4.38 3.99 5.13
C LEU A 61 3.95 3.43 6.49
N VAL A 62 4.91 2.87 7.23
CA VAL A 62 4.70 2.36 8.58
C VAL A 62 5.71 2.99 9.55
N PRO A 63 5.38 3.11 10.84
CA PRO A 63 6.35 3.52 11.85
C PRO A 63 7.57 2.59 11.87
N ALA A 64 8.73 3.15 12.21
CA ALA A 64 9.97 2.40 12.39
C ALA A 64 9.81 1.26 13.40
#